data_AF-A0A154QEC0-F1
#
_entry.id   AF-A0A154QEC0-F1
#
_cell.length_a   1.000
_cell.length_b   1.000
_cell.length_c   1.000
_cell.angle_alpha   90.00
_cell.angle_beta   90.00
_cell.angle_gamma   90.00
#
_symmetry.space_group_name_H-M   'P 1'
#
loop_
_entity.id
_entity.type
_entity.pdbx_description
1 polymer ?
#
loop_
_entity_poly.entity_id
_entity_poly.type
_entity_poly.pdbx_seq_one_letter_code
_entity_poly.pdbx_strand_id
1 'polypeptide(L)'
;MELSDFHIGLEFVASAGFRWRCTDVGTRTVLAIQIDRRDPNWYQGPPYIAKEVVFDEHEIAHCHLTNADAVSAALKDHQTMTHPGYPSAVVTRMLEARHAQPYPHSGVLRFDRCRPDGEILHPFAGRQEEGEWVVELYLPFQEDYEVMPERNFIALPRVTPADLRARAAKKNG
;
A
#
# COMPACT_ATOMS: atom_id res chain seq x y z
N MET A 1 -2.84 3.39 13.77
CA MET A 1 -2.29 3.96 15.02
C MET A 1 -1.54 5.23 14.65
N GLU A 2 -1.20 6.08 15.60
CA GLU A 2 -0.34 7.25 15.38
C GLU A 2 1.10 6.96 15.83
N LEU A 3 2.09 7.68 15.28
CA LEU A 3 3.50 7.48 15.63
C LEU A 3 3.75 7.62 17.14
N SER A 4 3.06 8.54 17.80
CA SER A 4 3.17 8.76 19.25
C SER A 4 2.69 7.59 20.11
N ASP A 5 1.93 6.66 19.54
CA ASP A 5 1.47 5.46 20.25
C ASP A 5 2.59 4.42 20.40
N PHE A 6 3.64 4.51 19.59
CA PHE A 6 4.71 3.51 19.54
C PHE A 6 5.77 3.74 20.62
N HIS A 7 6.22 2.64 21.21
CA HIS A 7 7.39 2.59 22.06
C HIS A 7 8.07 1.22 21.90
N ILE A 8 9.36 1.15 22.20
CA ILE A 8 10.12 -0.11 22.14
C ILE A 8 9.43 -1.17 23.00
N GLY A 9 9.28 -2.38 22.43
CA GLY A 9 8.59 -3.50 23.05
C GLY A 9 7.08 -3.55 22.82
N LEU A 10 6.46 -2.50 22.27
CA LEU A 10 5.04 -2.51 21.92
C LEU A 10 4.77 -3.58 20.86
N GLU A 11 3.81 -4.47 21.14
CA GLU A 11 3.28 -5.39 20.14
C GLU A 11 2.05 -4.79 19.46
N PHE A 12 1.97 -4.96 18.15
CA PHE A 12 0.88 -4.45 17.33
C PHE A 12 0.58 -5.39 16.16
N VAL A 13 -0.54 -5.15 15.50
CA VAL A 13 -1.00 -5.85 14.30
C VAL A 13 -0.87 -4.92 13.11
N ALA A 14 -0.28 -5.40 12.02
CA ALA A 14 -0.17 -4.65 10.78
C ALA A 14 -0.97 -5.32 9.64
N SER A 15 -0.78 -4.83 8.41
CA SER A 15 -1.36 -5.38 7.19
C SER A 15 -1.30 -6.91 7.14
N ALA A 16 -2.36 -7.52 6.61
CA ALA A 16 -2.58 -8.97 6.57
C ALA A 16 -2.69 -9.67 7.95
N GLY A 17 -2.87 -8.92 9.05
CA GLY A 17 -3.11 -9.48 10.39
C GLY A 17 -1.85 -10.03 11.06
N PHE A 18 -0.67 -9.68 10.56
CA PHE A 18 0.59 -10.13 11.16
C PHE A 18 0.89 -9.37 12.45
N ARG A 19 1.43 -10.08 13.43
CA ARG A 19 1.89 -9.53 14.70
C ARG A 19 3.33 -9.06 14.61
N TRP A 20 3.59 -7.89 15.16
CA TRP A 20 4.88 -7.22 15.15
C TRP A 20 5.23 -6.73 16.54
N ARG A 21 6.52 -6.57 16.81
CA ARG A 21 7.03 -5.92 18.02
C ARG A 21 7.96 -4.79 17.63
N CYS A 22 7.65 -3.58 18.10
CA CYS A 22 8.49 -2.40 17.91
C CYS A 22 9.85 -2.59 18.57
N THR A 23 10.92 -2.32 17.83
CA THR A 23 12.31 -2.39 18.29
C THR A 23 12.96 -1.00 18.32
N ASP A 24 12.46 -0.05 17.54
CA ASP A 24 12.90 1.36 17.57
C ASP A 24 11.79 2.31 17.08
N VAL A 25 11.84 3.57 17.53
CA VAL A 25 10.91 4.64 17.13
C VAL A 25 11.69 5.84 16.63
N GLY A 26 11.61 6.08 15.32
CA GLY A 26 12.18 7.25 14.66
C GLY A 26 11.25 8.46 14.70
N THR A 27 11.65 9.53 14.03
CA THR A 27 10.85 10.77 13.95
C THR A 27 9.65 10.67 13.00
N ARG A 28 9.66 9.70 12.08
CA ARG A 28 8.60 9.46 11.08
C ARG A 28 8.32 7.98 10.82
N THR A 29 9.09 7.09 11.41
CA THR A 29 9.10 5.66 11.09
C THR A 29 9.20 4.84 12.35
N VAL A 30 8.79 3.59 12.28
CA VAL A 30 8.97 2.58 13.34
C VAL A 30 9.79 1.44 12.78
N LEU A 31 10.76 0.91 13.53
CA LEU A 31 11.34 -0.41 13.23
C LEU A 31 10.65 -1.47 14.08
N ALA A 32 10.37 -2.62 13.45
CA ALA A 32 9.74 -3.74 14.14
C ALA A 32 10.18 -5.08 13.59
N ILE A 33 10.10 -6.11 14.44
CA ILE A 33 10.29 -7.52 14.07
C ILE A 33 8.94 -8.24 14.05
N GLN A 34 8.74 -9.13 13.08
CA GLN A 34 7.53 -9.95 13.01
C GLN A 34 7.61 -11.08 14.05
N ILE A 35 6.50 -11.34 14.75
CA ILE A 35 6.37 -12.42 15.73
C ILE A 35 5.69 -13.62 15.07
N ASP A 36 6.45 -14.41 14.31
CA ASP A 36 5.97 -15.53 13.48
C ASP A 36 6.62 -16.90 13.79
N ARG A 37 7.54 -16.95 14.75
CA ARG A 37 8.22 -18.14 15.29
C ARG A 37 7.80 -18.44 16.73
N ARG A 38 7.85 -19.73 17.10
CA ARG A 38 7.55 -20.20 18.46
C ARG A 38 8.70 -20.04 19.44
N ASP A 39 9.94 -20.13 18.97
CA ASP A 39 11.13 -20.05 19.83
C ASP A 39 11.44 -18.57 20.15
N PRO A 40 11.39 -18.15 21.43
CA PRO A 40 11.61 -16.77 21.83
C PRO A 40 13.03 -16.27 21.56
N ASN A 41 14.01 -17.16 21.39
CA ASN A 41 15.40 -16.77 21.10
C ASN A 41 15.53 -16.03 19.75
N TRP A 42 14.56 -16.18 18.84
CA TRP A 42 14.50 -15.40 17.59
C TRP A 42 14.36 -13.89 17.81
N TYR A 43 13.82 -13.50 18.97
CA TYR A 43 13.47 -12.12 19.30
C TYR A 43 14.34 -11.53 20.41
N GLN A 44 15.43 -12.21 20.77
CA GLN A 44 16.45 -11.66 21.65
C GLN A 44 17.39 -10.79 20.82
N GLY A 45 17.73 -9.62 21.35
CA GLY A 45 18.58 -8.63 20.69
C GLY A 45 18.68 -7.36 21.55
N PRO A 46 19.37 -6.32 21.05
CA PRO A 46 20.08 -6.30 19.76
C PRO A 46 21.41 -7.09 19.75
N PRO A 47 21.90 -7.57 18.57
CA PRO A 47 21.19 -7.62 17.28
C PRO A 47 20.13 -8.73 17.28
N TYR A 48 18.99 -8.50 16.63
CA TYR A 48 17.92 -9.49 16.51
C TYR A 48 18.23 -10.51 15.40
N ILE A 49 17.84 -11.78 15.61
CA ILE A 49 17.85 -12.80 14.55
C ILE A 49 16.70 -12.54 13.57
N ALA A 50 15.52 -12.19 14.10
CA ALA A 50 14.40 -11.75 13.28
C ALA A 50 14.75 -10.45 12.53
N LYS A 51 14.40 -10.40 11.24
CA LYS A 51 14.64 -9.23 10.40
C LYS A 51 13.80 -8.05 10.88
N GLU A 52 14.47 -6.93 11.13
CA GLU A 52 13.81 -5.65 11.35
C GLU A 52 13.28 -5.08 10.03
N VAL A 53 12.05 -4.59 10.07
CA VAL A 53 11.35 -3.96 8.95
C VAL A 53 10.96 -2.55 9.35
N VAL A 54 11.15 -1.62 8.42
CA VAL A 54 10.76 -0.22 8.57
C VAL A 54 9.29 -0.07 8.21
N PHE A 55 8.53 0.56 9.10
CA PHE A 55 7.17 1.02 8.90
C PHE A 55 7.20 2.53 8.68
N ASP A 56 6.79 2.99 7.50
CA ASP A 56 6.64 4.42 7.20
C ASP A 56 5.28 4.98 7.66
N GLU A 57 5.06 6.29 7.46
CA GLU A 57 3.81 6.95 7.89
C GLU A 57 2.54 6.31 7.30
N HIS A 58 2.64 5.71 6.12
CA HIS A 58 1.50 5.05 5.49
C HIS A 58 1.24 3.71 6.16
N GLU A 59 2.28 2.94 6.43
CA GLU A 59 2.14 1.64 7.11
C GLU A 59 1.67 1.79 8.56
N ILE A 60 2.18 2.81 9.29
CA ILE A 60 1.78 3.13 10.67
C ILE A 60 0.27 3.41 10.78
N ALA A 61 -0.29 4.13 9.81
CA ALA A 61 -1.72 4.44 9.78
C ALA A 61 -2.59 3.17 9.73
N HIS A 62 -2.07 2.09 9.14
CA HIS A 62 -2.73 0.78 9.03
C HIS A 62 -2.35 -0.20 10.15
N CYS A 63 -1.63 0.25 11.18
CA CYS A 63 -1.37 -0.54 12.38
C CYS A 63 -2.50 -0.44 13.40
N HIS A 64 -2.70 -1.51 14.15
CA HIS A 64 -3.73 -1.66 15.17
C HIS A 64 -3.16 -2.32 16.42
N LEU A 65 -3.67 -1.97 17.61
CA LEU A 65 -3.21 -2.59 18.85
C LEU A 65 -3.64 -4.06 18.95
N THR A 66 -4.84 -4.38 18.46
CA THR A 66 -5.38 -5.73 18.53
C THR A 66 -5.96 -6.20 17.19
N ASN A 67 -6.12 -7.52 17.06
CA ASN A 67 -6.83 -8.10 15.92
C ASN A 67 -8.29 -7.63 15.85
N ALA A 68 -8.93 -7.38 16.99
CA ALA A 68 -10.31 -6.87 17.02
C ALA A 68 -10.40 -5.46 16.44
N ASP A 69 -9.42 -4.60 16.76
CA ASP A 69 -9.32 -3.25 16.19
C ASP A 69 -9.06 -3.30 14.68
N ALA A 70 -8.19 -4.21 14.23
CA ALA A 70 -7.93 -4.43 12.81
C ALA A 70 -9.18 -4.89 12.05
N VAL A 71 -9.95 -5.84 12.62
CA VAL A 71 -11.21 -6.30 12.04
C VAL A 71 -12.25 -5.16 12.02
N SER A 72 -12.35 -4.39 13.10
CA SER A 72 -13.27 -3.25 13.18
C SER A 72 -12.93 -2.18 12.13
N ALA A 73 -11.64 -1.88 11.95
CA ALA A 73 -11.17 -0.94 10.93
C ALA A 73 -11.49 -1.46 9.52
N ALA A 74 -11.17 -2.72 9.22
CA ALA A 74 -11.47 -3.31 7.92
C ALA A 74 -12.98 -3.30 7.58
N LEU A 75 -13.85 -3.51 8.58
CA LEU A 75 -15.31 -3.41 8.39
C LEU A 75 -15.75 -1.97 8.09
N LYS A 76 -15.19 -0.97 8.78
CA LYS A 76 -15.48 0.45 8.52
C LYS A 76 -14.98 0.87 7.14
N ASP A 77 -13.78 0.42 6.76
CA ASP A 77 -13.21 0.70 5.45
C ASP A 77 -14.08 0.08 4.36
N HIS A 78 -14.51 -1.17 4.52
CA HIS A 78 -15.44 -1.81 3.59
C HIS A 78 -16.77 -1.05 3.47
N GLN A 79 -17.34 -0.57 4.58
CA GLN A 79 -18.58 0.23 4.57
C GLN A 79 -18.41 1.60 3.90
N THR A 80 -17.20 2.15 3.90
CA THR A 80 -16.89 3.46 3.31
C THR A 80 -16.16 3.34 1.96
N MET A 81 -15.98 2.11 1.47
CA MET A 81 -15.20 1.80 0.29
C MET A 81 -15.86 2.42 -0.94
N THR A 82 -15.22 3.46 -1.45
CA THR A 82 -15.69 4.20 -2.62
C THR A 82 -14.96 3.77 -3.91
N HIS A 83 -13.90 2.99 -3.75
CA HIS A 83 -13.15 2.40 -4.84
C HIS A 83 -13.90 1.16 -5.38
N PRO A 84 -14.06 1.00 -6.71
CA PRO A 84 -14.85 -0.10 -7.29
C PRO A 84 -14.17 -1.48 -7.19
N GLY A 85 -12.94 -1.52 -6.67
CA GLY A 85 -12.14 -2.73 -6.54
C GLY A 85 -11.53 -3.14 -7.87
N TYR A 86 -11.09 -4.40 -7.93
CA TYR A 86 -10.46 -4.98 -9.12
C TYR A 86 -11.15 -6.30 -9.47
N PRO A 87 -11.69 -6.44 -10.68
CA PRO A 87 -12.18 -7.72 -11.18
C PRO A 87 -11.05 -8.77 -11.19
N SER A 88 -11.39 -10.06 -10.99
CA SER A 88 -10.39 -11.13 -10.92
C SER A 88 -9.53 -11.23 -12.20
N ALA A 89 -10.13 -11.06 -13.38
CA ALA A 89 -9.42 -11.06 -14.66
C ALA A 89 -8.40 -9.91 -14.75
N VAL A 90 -8.73 -8.74 -14.18
CA VAL A 90 -7.83 -7.59 -14.10
C VAL A 90 -6.65 -7.91 -13.19
N VAL A 91 -6.90 -8.49 -12.01
CA VAL A 91 -5.84 -8.91 -11.08
C VAL A 91 -4.89 -9.92 -11.73
N THR A 92 -5.41 -10.92 -12.45
CA THR A 92 -4.59 -11.89 -13.19
C THR A 92 -3.66 -11.18 -14.17
N ARG A 93 -4.18 -10.26 -14.98
CA ARG A 93 -3.38 -9.49 -15.94
C ARG A 93 -2.30 -8.65 -15.25
N MET A 94 -2.62 -8.03 -14.11
CA MET A 94 -1.65 -7.24 -13.34
C MET A 94 -0.48 -8.12 -12.85
N LEU A 95 -0.78 -9.33 -12.37
CA LEU A 95 0.23 -10.29 -11.92
C LEU A 95 1.11 -10.77 -13.07
N GLU A 96 0.53 -11.08 -14.22
CA GLU A 96 1.26 -11.47 -15.43
C GLU A 96 2.21 -10.36 -15.89
N ALA A 97 1.75 -9.11 -15.95
CA ALA A 97 2.58 -7.97 -16.33
C ALA A 97 3.76 -7.76 -15.36
N ARG A 98 3.52 -7.84 -14.05
CA ARG A 98 4.57 -7.75 -13.02
C ARG A 98 5.62 -8.85 -13.16
N HIS A 99 5.21 -10.05 -13.59
CA HIS A 99 6.12 -11.16 -13.79
C HIS A 99 6.92 -11.04 -15.10
N ALA A 100 6.29 -10.51 -16.16
CA ALA A 100 6.87 -10.43 -17.49
C ALA A 100 8.11 -9.53 -17.56
N GLN A 101 8.12 -8.41 -16.86
CA GLN A 101 9.27 -7.51 -16.82
C GLN A 101 9.58 -7.01 -15.40
N PRO A 102 10.79 -7.26 -14.88
CA PRO A 102 11.22 -6.70 -13.61
C PRO A 102 11.25 -5.17 -13.65
N TYR A 103 10.45 -4.53 -12.81
CA TYR A 103 10.39 -3.09 -12.69
C TYR A 103 11.19 -2.61 -11.46
N PRO A 104 12.27 -1.83 -11.63
CA PRO A 104 13.16 -1.46 -10.53
C PRO A 104 12.56 -0.41 -9.59
N HIS A 105 11.54 0.35 -10.02
CA HIS A 105 10.97 1.47 -9.25
C HIS A 105 9.66 1.09 -8.56
N SER A 106 9.66 0.00 -7.78
CA SER A 106 8.46 -0.50 -7.08
C SER A 106 7.73 0.55 -6.22
N GLY A 107 8.44 1.57 -5.73
CA GLY A 107 7.86 2.71 -5.02
C GLY A 107 6.82 3.51 -5.82
N VAL A 108 6.93 3.50 -7.16
CA VAL A 108 5.96 4.13 -8.07
C VAL A 108 4.60 3.43 -8.02
N LEU A 109 4.60 2.11 -7.80
CA LEU A 109 3.38 1.29 -7.78
C LEU A 109 2.61 1.35 -6.44
N ARG A 110 3.10 2.11 -5.45
CA ARG A 110 2.55 2.11 -4.08
C ARG A 110 1.21 2.84 -3.95
N PHE A 111 0.98 3.86 -4.78
CA PHE A 111 -0.13 4.79 -4.59
C PHE A 111 -0.82 5.09 -5.91
N ASP A 112 -2.15 5.01 -5.88
CA ASP A 112 -2.97 5.52 -6.96
C ASP A 112 -2.74 7.02 -7.14
N ARG A 113 -2.86 7.49 -8.38
CA ARG A 113 -2.73 8.91 -8.73
C ARG A 113 -4.02 9.47 -9.29
N CYS A 114 -4.27 10.75 -9.04
CA CYS A 114 -5.42 11.46 -9.57
C CYS A 114 -4.99 12.32 -10.76
N ARG A 115 -5.64 12.13 -11.91
CA ARG A 115 -5.43 12.97 -13.10
C ARG A 115 -6.24 14.27 -12.97
N PRO A 116 -5.88 15.36 -13.69
CA PRO A 116 -6.61 16.63 -13.60
C PRO A 116 -8.10 16.58 -13.96
N ASP A 117 -8.54 15.60 -14.75
CA ASP A 117 -9.97 15.35 -15.06
C ASP A 117 -10.73 14.67 -13.89
N GLY A 118 -10.01 14.27 -12.85
CA GLY A 118 -10.49 13.56 -11.68
C GLY A 118 -10.47 12.03 -11.84
N GLU A 119 -9.89 11.49 -12.92
CA GLU A 119 -9.75 10.05 -13.07
C GLU A 119 -8.73 9.47 -12.08
N ILE A 120 -8.98 8.23 -11.66
CA ILE A 120 -8.13 7.48 -10.72
C ILE A 120 -7.28 6.51 -11.52
N LEU A 121 -5.98 6.47 -11.25
CA LEU A 121 -4.99 5.72 -12.00
C LEU A 121 -4.30 4.77 -11.04
N HIS A 122 -4.56 3.47 -11.18
CA HIS A 122 -3.92 2.42 -10.40
C HIS A 122 -2.67 1.89 -11.12
N PRO A 123 -1.45 2.14 -10.61
CA PRO A 123 -0.23 1.64 -11.21
C PRO A 123 -0.02 0.16 -10.87
N PHE A 124 0.13 -0.69 -11.89
CA PHE A 124 0.31 -2.13 -11.64
C PHE A 124 1.62 -2.71 -12.14
N ALA A 125 2.24 -2.16 -13.18
CA ALA A 125 3.53 -2.63 -13.70
C ALA A 125 4.31 -1.48 -14.35
N GLY A 126 5.60 -1.71 -14.62
CA GLY A 126 6.41 -0.82 -15.42
C GLY A 126 7.02 -1.60 -16.59
N ARG A 127 7.06 -0.96 -17.76
CA ARG A 127 7.60 -1.53 -19.00
C ARG A 127 8.61 -0.58 -19.62
N GLN A 128 9.61 -1.11 -20.31
CA GLN A 128 10.52 -0.28 -21.10
C GLN A 128 9.98 -0.05 -22.51
N GLU A 129 9.97 1.22 -22.92
CA GLU A 129 9.69 1.66 -24.30
C GLU A 129 10.80 2.62 -24.72
N GLU A 130 11.51 2.30 -25.81
CA GLU A 130 12.56 3.16 -26.39
C GLU A 130 13.66 3.61 -25.39
N GLY A 131 13.89 2.81 -24.34
CA GLY A 131 14.87 3.12 -23.29
C GLY A 131 14.33 3.99 -22.15
N GLU A 132 13.06 4.41 -22.20
CA GLU A 132 12.36 5.08 -21.10
C GLU A 132 11.40 4.11 -20.38
N TRP A 133 11.13 4.40 -19.10
CA TRP A 133 10.13 3.66 -18.33
C TRP A 133 8.74 4.28 -18.52
N VAL A 134 7.80 3.42 -18.87
CA VAL A 134 6.37 3.71 -18.83
C VAL A 134 5.71 2.88 -17.73
N VAL A 135 4.66 3.42 -17.12
CA VAL A 135 3.87 2.76 -16.10
C VAL A 135 2.58 2.27 -16.76
N GLU A 136 2.27 0.99 -16.57
CA GLU A 136 1.00 0.40 -16.96
C GLU A 136 -0.04 0.67 -15.86
N LEU A 137 -1.17 1.25 -16.28
CA LEU A 137 -2.20 1.78 -15.41
C LEU A 137 -3.53 1.08 -15.68
N TYR A 138 -4.26 0.79 -14.61
CA TYR A 138 -5.66 0.42 -14.68
C TYR A 138 -6.51 1.60 -14.18
N LEU A 139 -7.59 1.90 -14.89
CA LEU A 139 -8.52 2.97 -14.57
C LEU A 139 -9.77 2.33 -13.92
N PRO A 140 -9.80 2.17 -12.58
CA PRO A 140 -10.81 1.36 -11.90
C PRO A 140 -12.25 1.81 -12.14
N PHE A 141 -12.48 3.10 -12.41
CA PHE A 141 -13.84 3.60 -12.67
C PHE A 141 -14.30 3.41 -14.12
N GLN A 142 -13.36 3.36 -15.07
CA GLN A 142 -13.62 3.15 -16.50
C GLN A 142 -13.49 1.69 -16.91
N GLU A 143 -12.84 0.88 -16.08
CA GLU A 143 -12.50 -0.52 -16.36
C GLU A 143 -11.60 -0.69 -17.60
N ASP A 144 -10.75 0.32 -17.85
CA ASP A 144 -9.84 0.39 -19.00
C ASP A 144 -8.37 0.45 -18.56
N TYR A 145 -7.46 0.31 -19.52
CA TYR A 145 -6.02 0.34 -19.34
C TYR A 145 -5.40 1.50 -20.09
N GLU A 146 -4.40 2.10 -19.47
CA GLU A 146 -3.60 3.12 -20.11
C GLU A 146 -2.12 2.92 -19.81
N VAL A 147 -1.27 3.62 -20.56
CA VAL A 147 0.17 3.66 -20.35
C VAL A 147 0.59 5.12 -20.27
N MET A 148 1.50 5.42 -19.34
CA MET A 148 1.99 6.78 -19.14
C MET A 148 3.50 6.78 -18.87
N PRO A 149 4.27 7.74 -19.42
CA PRO A 149 5.67 7.91 -19.01
C PRO A 149 5.78 8.04 -17.50
N GLU A 150 6.73 7.32 -16.88
CA GLU A 150 6.90 7.30 -15.42
C GLU A 150 7.01 8.71 -14.84
N ARG A 151 7.79 9.58 -15.51
CA ARG A 151 7.97 10.99 -15.13
C ARG A 151 6.64 11.76 -15.03
N ASN A 152 5.68 11.47 -15.89
CA ASN A 152 4.38 12.12 -15.89
C ASN A 152 3.51 11.55 -14.77
N PHE A 153 3.55 10.23 -14.58
CA PHE A 153 2.77 9.55 -13.55
C PHE A 153 3.17 9.98 -12.13
N ILE A 154 4.47 10.05 -11.84
CA ILE A 154 4.95 10.44 -10.50
C ILE A 154 4.67 11.92 -10.16
N ALA A 155 4.50 12.76 -11.18
CA ALA A 155 4.16 14.17 -11.03
C ALA A 155 2.67 14.40 -10.70
N LEU A 156 1.82 13.40 -10.88
CA LEU A 156 0.41 13.49 -10.50
C LEU A 156 0.23 13.47 -8.97
N PRO A 157 -0.77 14.18 -8.43
CA PRO A 157 -1.10 14.10 -7.01
C PRO A 157 -1.50 12.67 -6.62
N ARG A 158 -1.18 12.27 -5.38
CA ARG A 158 -1.69 11.03 -4.79
C ARG A 158 -3.19 11.16 -4.60
N VAL A 159 -3.90 10.06 -4.83
CA VAL A 159 -5.34 9.98 -4.59
C VAL A 159 -5.63 10.19 -3.10
N THR A 160 -6.62 11.03 -2.82
CA THR A 160 -7.20 11.21 -1.49
C THR A 160 -8.57 10.55 -1.40
N PRO A 161 -9.09 10.32 -0.17
CA PRO A 161 -10.48 9.88 -0.01
C PRO A 161 -11.52 10.83 -0.62
N ALA A 162 -11.19 12.13 -0.74
CA ALA A 162 -12.07 13.10 -1.38
C ALA A 162 -12.14 12.89 -2.91
N ASP A 163 -11.01 12.58 -3.54
CA ASP A 163 -10.94 12.31 -4.98
C ASP A 163 -11.75 11.07 -5.35
N LEU A 164 -11.62 9.99 -4.56
CA LEU A 164 -12.42 8.77 -4.74
C LEU A 164 -13.93 9.06 -4.67
N ARG A 165 -14.37 9.84 -3.66
CA ARG A 165 -15.78 10.25 -3.53
C ARG A 165 -16.25 11.09 -4.71
N ALA A 166 -15.45 12.05 -5.15
CA ALA A 166 -15.78 12.88 -6.30
C ALA A 166 -15.90 12.05 -7.59
N ARG A 167 -14.99 11.10 -7.80
CA ARG A 167 -14.99 10.25 -9.00
C ARG A 167 -16.15 9.25 -9.01
N ALA A 168 -16.48 8.66 -7.86
CA ALA A 168 -17.62 7.75 -7.74
C ALA A 168 -18.95 8.47 -7.99
N ALA A 169 -19.11 9.70 -7.48
CA ALA A 169 -20.30 10.50 -7.73
C ALA A 169 -20.53 10.77 -9.24
N LYS A 170 -19.45 11.00 -10.01
CA LYS A 170 -19.51 11.18 -11.47
C LYS A 170 -19.88 9.92 -12.25
N LYS A 171 -19.68 8.70 -11.69
CA LYS A 171 -20.08 7.44 -12.36
C LYS A 171 -21.59 7.17 -12.24
N ASN A 172 -22.21 7.71 -11.18
CA ASN A 172 -23.61 7.44 -10.82
C ASN A 172 -24.61 8.51 -11.31
N GLY A 173 -24.14 9.59 -11.94
CA GLY A 173 -24.97 10.65 -12.54
C GLY A 173 -24.87 10.62 -14.04
#